data_AF-A0A9P8FQ28-F1
#
_entry.id   AF-A0A9P8FQ28-F1
#
_cell.length_a   1.000
_cell.length_b   1.000
_cell.length_c   1.000
_cell.angle_alpha   90.00
_cell.angle_beta   90.00
_cell.angle_gamma   90.00
#
_symmetry.space_group_name_H-M   'P 1'
#
loop_
_entity.id
_entity.type
_entity.pdbx_description
1 polymer ?
#
loop_
_entity_poly.entity_id
_entity_poly.type
_entity_poly.pdbx_seq_one_letter_code
_entity_poly.pdbx_strand_id
1 'polypeptide(L)'
;MATKRPVFNHQATDDAGITCAGSEHSAQNENNEFGSTEFSLEEDFKDAKANANIAFESVTEDENDSVPKGSTHVLDTAGEIVDQILDTEDDPTEKALTFRTWFLGIGLSIFASVLQEIFYFKPQTIFVSLVFLTVIAYVLGDAMAYVIPRKGWLRYLNPHEFRRKEHAAITIMASAAAVSALATEALAAQALFYGRYPSKAAGIFIVLSSQLLGFGVAGMLRDILVYPSKMLWPMTLPVTTLLQTIHKDKAETKHRMRVWYIVFFAIFFWEILPEYMFTLLTGVSIFCLADQHNLIFTNLFGGASGNEGLGFLSFCFDWNYIASFQSPLWYPLQTTVNMLIGIIGCYILFMGIYYGNLWESQNFPFLSQALYNSTSTASNYTIYNQSLILNDQFEIDFSKLAQEGVPYLTGSYIAYLITSNAGLAATFVYMLLRNWDDLKAAWTWAHPRNLSKLLDPKTYMFWRNEESPEERMKRKIDDPTLDAHYKVMLLNRYREGPLWWWAAVMVISWVVGIICLYSIKSTLPGWGYLLALILTFVFTLFFGAQSGITGFGFNIQPICQMLAGYLFPGRPLANFYFTCFTYNTSSQATLLGKDLRKPNKVCSPPLDAIKHSPKGLWFSSEYAIMPKGAQAIG
;
A
#
# COMPACT_ATOMS: atom_id res chain seq x y z
N MET A 1 17.47 33.33 38.44
CA MET A 1 16.23 34.12 38.19
C MET A 1 15.26 33.21 37.45
N ALA A 2 14.15 32.89 38.11
CA ALA A 2 13.14 31.96 37.64
C ALA A 2 11.97 32.71 36.98
N THR A 3 11.50 32.23 35.84
CA THR A 3 10.19 32.55 35.24
C THR A 3 9.71 31.32 34.45
N LYS A 4 8.93 30.46 35.12
CA LYS A 4 7.47 30.25 34.99
C LYS A 4 7.01 29.54 33.70
N ARG A 5 6.70 28.24 33.87
CA ARG A 5 5.83 27.42 33.01
C ARG A 5 4.35 27.79 33.26
N PRO A 6 3.45 27.72 32.26
CA PRO A 6 2.02 27.78 32.51
C PRO A 6 1.46 26.41 32.95
N VAL A 7 0.60 26.47 33.96
CA VAL A 7 -0.21 25.38 34.55
C VAL A 7 -1.62 25.53 33.98
N PHE A 8 -2.20 24.45 33.46
CA PHE A 8 -3.63 24.41 33.11
C PHE A 8 -4.45 24.00 34.35
N ASN A 9 -5.42 24.84 34.67
CA ASN A 9 -6.28 24.74 35.85
C ASN A 9 -7.63 24.17 35.41
N HIS A 10 -8.08 23.08 36.05
CA HIS A 10 -9.46 22.63 36.00
C HIS A 10 -10.31 23.58 36.87
N GLN A 11 -11.40 24.12 36.33
CA GLN A 11 -12.50 24.60 37.16
C GLN A 11 -13.84 24.36 36.47
N ALA A 12 -14.74 23.82 37.29
CA ALA A 12 -16.11 23.44 37.01
C ALA A 12 -17.04 24.65 36.95
N THR A 13 -18.19 24.45 36.31
CA THR A 13 -19.46 25.10 36.66
C THR A 13 -20.54 24.04 36.63
N ASP A 14 -21.05 23.73 37.83
CA ASP A 14 -22.27 22.97 38.09
C ASP A 14 -23.54 23.78 37.76
N ASP A 15 -24.64 23.04 37.70
CA ASP A 15 -26.04 23.43 37.96
C ASP A 15 -26.89 24.10 36.86
N ALA A 16 -27.65 23.25 36.16
CA ALA A 16 -29.11 23.36 36.09
C ALA A 16 -29.72 21.95 35.91
N GLY A 17 -30.30 21.39 36.98
CA GLY A 17 -30.97 20.10 36.96
C GLY A 17 -32.38 20.13 36.37
N ILE A 18 -32.97 18.95 36.14
CA ILE A 18 -34.32 18.56 36.59
C ILE A 18 -34.57 17.06 36.25
N THR A 19 -34.60 16.28 37.33
CA THR A 19 -35.41 15.08 37.66
C THR A 19 -35.40 13.82 36.78
N CYS A 20 -34.80 12.76 37.32
CA CYS A 20 -35.27 11.38 37.17
C CYS A 20 -36.40 11.13 38.18
N ALA A 21 -37.57 10.69 37.71
CA ALA A 21 -38.61 10.08 38.53
C ALA A 21 -38.72 8.60 38.15
N GLY A 22 -38.50 7.74 39.14
CA GLY A 22 -38.80 6.31 39.03
C GLY A 22 -40.31 6.07 39.04
N SER A 23 -40.71 4.97 38.39
CA SER A 23 -41.91 4.25 38.77
C SER A 23 -41.62 2.75 38.65
N GLU A 24 -41.64 2.09 39.81
CA GLU A 24 -41.82 0.65 39.91
C GLU A 24 -43.26 0.33 39.45
N HIS A 25 -43.45 -0.71 38.64
CA HIS A 25 -44.66 -1.52 38.72
C HIS A 25 -44.46 -2.94 38.16
N SER A 26 -44.58 -3.89 39.09
CA SER A 26 -45.20 -5.22 38.99
C SER A 26 -44.85 -6.16 37.83
N ALA A 27 -44.27 -7.30 38.22
CA ALA A 27 -44.35 -8.55 37.49
C ALA A 27 -45.81 -8.97 37.25
N GLN A 28 -46.17 -9.19 35.99
CA GLN A 28 -47.26 -10.09 35.61
C GLN A 28 -46.80 -11.01 34.49
N ASN A 29 -47.07 -12.28 34.73
CA ASN A 29 -46.80 -13.45 33.92
C ASN A 29 -47.97 -13.58 32.93
N GLU A 30 -47.79 -13.43 31.62
CA GLU A 30 -48.78 -13.89 30.64
C GLU A 30 -48.13 -14.59 29.43
N ASN A 31 -48.88 -15.58 28.96
CA ASN A 31 -48.44 -16.74 28.20
C ASN A 31 -48.15 -16.44 26.72
N ASN A 32 -47.37 -17.37 26.12
CA ASN A 32 -47.27 -17.60 24.69
C ASN A 32 -48.60 -17.41 23.93
N GLU A 33 -48.57 -16.61 22.86
CA GLU A 33 -49.30 -16.92 21.64
C GLU A 33 -48.43 -16.61 20.41
N PHE A 34 -48.28 -17.65 19.58
CA PHE A 34 -47.47 -17.69 18.37
C PHE A 34 -48.29 -17.06 17.24
N GLY A 35 -48.07 -15.78 16.94
CA GLY A 35 -48.67 -15.07 15.82
C GLY A 35 -47.66 -14.92 14.68
N SER A 36 -47.90 -15.60 13.56
CA SER A 36 -47.12 -15.46 12.32
C SER A 36 -47.40 -14.11 11.67
N THR A 37 -46.57 -13.11 11.94
CA THR A 37 -46.47 -11.90 11.13
C THR A 37 -45.44 -12.15 10.03
N GLU A 38 -45.88 -12.23 8.77
CA GLU A 38 -45.01 -12.09 7.62
C GLU A 38 -44.29 -10.75 7.73
N PHE A 39 -42.99 -10.82 8.00
CA PHE A 39 -42.09 -9.69 8.13
C PHE A 39 -41.78 -9.15 6.71
N SER A 40 -42.43 -8.05 6.31
CA SER A 40 -42.25 -7.43 4.99
C SER A 40 -40.91 -6.68 4.90
N LEU A 41 -39.84 -7.43 4.62
CA LEU A 41 -38.48 -6.92 4.43
C LEU A 41 -38.38 -5.71 3.48
N GLU A 42 -39.28 -5.60 2.48
CA GLU A 42 -39.27 -4.51 1.51
C GLU A 42 -39.62 -3.13 2.10
N GLU A 43 -40.41 -3.09 3.18
CA GLU A 43 -40.77 -1.84 3.88
C GLU A 43 -39.64 -1.40 4.80
N ASP A 44 -39.05 -2.32 5.58
CA ASP A 44 -37.89 -2.02 6.42
C ASP A 44 -36.65 -1.60 5.61
N PHE A 45 -36.47 -2.13 4.39
CA PHE A 45 -35.40 -1.68 3.48
C PHE A 45 -35.66 -0.29 2.91
N LYS A 46 -36.93 0.08 2.66
CA LYS A 46 -37.29 1.44 2.26
C LYS A 46 -37.11 2.40 3.41
N ASP A 47 -37.46 2.00 4.64
CA ASP A 47 -37.32 2.81 5.84
C ASP A 47 -35.87 2.95 6.27
N ALA A 48 -35.03 1.92 6.10
CA ALA A 48 -33.57 2.04 6.30
C ALA A 48 -32.91 2.93 5.24
N LYS A 49 -33.36 2.85 3.99
CA LYS A 49 -32.90 3.73 2.90
C LYS A 49 -33.40 5.16 3.09
N ALA A 50 -34.63 5.34 3.59
CA ALA A 50 -35.19 6.64 3.95
C ALA A 50 -34.49 7.22 5.17
N ASN A 51 -34.21 6.44 6.23
CA ASN A 51 -33.50 6.90 7.42
C ASN A 51 -32.02 7.21 7.13
N ALA A 52 -31.37 6.47 6.22
CA ALA A 52 -30.04 6.82 5.73
C ALA A 52 -30.07 8.11 4.88
N ASN A 53 -31.10 8.28 4.05
CA ASN A 53 -31.31 9.51 3.29
C ASN A 53 -31.72 10.70 4.18
N ILE A 54 -32.47 10.51 5.26
CA ILE A 54 -32.92 11.54 6.21
C ILE A 54 -31.78 11.95 7.16
N ALA A 55 -30.97 10.99 7.63
CA ALA A 55 -29.74 11.30 8.35
C ALA A 55 -28.76 12.08 7.45
N PHE A 56 -28.80 11.85 6.14
CA PHE A 56 -28.02 12.59 5.15
C PHE A 56 -28.67 13.94 4.76
N GLU A 57 -30.00 14.02 4.71
CA GLU A 57 -30.75 15.26 4.48
C GLU A 57 -30.57 16.23 5.64
N SER A 58 -30.50 15.74 6.88
CA SER A 58 -30.14 16.57 8.04
C SER A 58 -28.70 17.09 8.03
N VAL A 59 -27.84 16.59 7.13
CA VAL A 59 -26.49 17.11 6.84
C VAL A 59 -26.50 18.03 5.61
N THR A 60 -27.49 17.91 4.71
CA THR A 60 -27.65 18.77 3.52
C THR A 60 -28.71 19.87 3.65
N GLU A 61 -29.53 19.90 4.70
CA GLU A 61 -30.55 20.94 4.94
C GLU A 61 -29.98 22.30 5.34
N ASP A 62 -28.65 22.42 5.49
CA ASP A 62 -27.95 23.70 5.55
C ASP A 62 -27.55 24.26 4.17
N GLU A 63 -28.04 23.71 3.05
CA GLU A 63 -27.86 24.32 1.71
C GLU A 63 -29.10 25.10 1.25
N ASN A 64 -29.34 26.24 1.90
CA ASN A 64 -29.85 27.40 1.17
C ASN A 64 -29.24 28.74 1.61
N ASP A 65 -28.16 28.70 2.40
CA ASP A 65 -27.25 29.83 2.50
C ASP A 65 -26.05 29.55 1.60
N SER A 66 -25.87 30.45 0.62
CA SER A 66 -24.61 30.57 -0.11
C SER A 66 -23.45 30.49 0.88
N VAL A 67 -22.72 29.38 0.89
CA VAL A 67 -21.51 29.22 1.70
C VAL A 67 -20.66 30.47 1.46
N PRO A 68 -20.48 31.35 2.46
CA PRO A 68 -19.64 32.51 2.29
C PRO A 68 -18.26 31.96 1.96
N LYS A 69 -17.65 32.42 0.86
CA LYS A 69 -16.23 32.21 0.60
C LYS A 69 -15.45 32.70 1.84
N GLY A 70 -15.10 31.78 2.75
CA GLY A 70 -14.40 32.14 3.99
C GLY A 70 -14.68 31.32 5.26
N SER A 71 -15.60 30.36 5.30
CA SER A 71 -15.70 29.45 6.47
C SER A 71 -14.71 28.28 6.35
N THR A 72 -13.51 28.48 6.87
CA THR A 72 -12.54 27.39 7.10
C THR A 72 -13.01 26.53 8.27
N HIS A 73 -13.88 25.55 8.01
CA HIS A 73 -14.00 24.40 8.91
C HIS A 73 -12.67 23.65 8.87
N VAL A 74 -11.96 23.58 9.99
CA VAL A 74 -10.72 22.79 10.08
C VAL A 74 -11.16 21.33 10.07
N LEU A 75 -10.80 20.60 9.02
CA LEU A 75 -11.08 19.17 8.92
C LEU A 75 -10.08 18.44 9.83
N ASP A 76 -10.59 17.78 10.86
CA ASP A 76 -9.74 17.12 11.86
C ASP A 76 -9.59 15.62 11.58
N THR A 77 -10.56 15.02 10.89
CA THR A 77 -10.61 13.57 10.65
C THR A 77 -10.29 13.20 9.20
N ALA A 78 -9.59 12.07 9.01
CA ALA A 78 -9.31 11.51 7.69
C ALA A 78 -10.59 11.24 6.85
N GLY A 79 -11.70 10.86 7.49
CA GLY A 79 -12.99 10.65 6.84
C GLY A 79 -13.56 11.95 6.25
N GLU A 80 -13.60 13.02 7.05
CA GLU A 80 -14.09 14.34 6.61
C GLU A 80 -13.33 14.88 5.40
N ILE A 81 -12.01 14.67 5.36
CA ILE A 81 -11.17 15.04 4.21
C ILE A 81 -11.60 14.28 2.95
N VAL A 82 -11.84 12.97 3.08
CA VAL A 82 -12.24 12.13 1.95
C VAL A 82 -13.63 12.52 1.46
N ASP A 83 -14.58 12.72 2.37
CA ASP A 83 -15.97 13.03 2.07
C ASP A 83 -16.13 14.43 1.44
N GLN A 84 -15.24 15.38 1.76
CA GLN A 84 -15.22 16.67 1.09
C GLN A 84 -14.62 16.61 -0.33
N ILE A 85 -13.63 15.74 -0.55
CA ILE A 85 -12.88 15.69 -1.81
C ILE A 85 -13.57 14.79 -2.84
N LEU A 86 -14.26 13.75 -2.39
CA LEU A 86 -14.82 12.70 -3.24
C LEU A 86 -16.34 12.63 -3.09
N ASP A 87 -17.02 12.50 -4.23
CA ASP A 87 -18.46 12.29 -4.20
C ASP A 87 -18.78 10.85 -3.79
N THR A 88 -19.80 10.69 -2.95
CA THR A 88 -20.29 9.39 -2.48
C THR A 88 -21.32 8.75 -3.43
N GLU A 89 -21.68 9.43 -4.51
CA GLU A 89 -22.70 8.96 -5.46
C GLU A 89 -22.26 7.70 -6.24
N ASP A 90 -23.15 6.70 -6.28
CA ASP A 90 -22.95 5.47 -7.03
C ASP A 90 -24.18 5.01 -7.82
N ASP A 91 -23.98 4.71 -9.10
CA ASP A 91 -24.99 4.10 -9.98
C ASP A 91 -24.72 2.59 -10.15
N PRO A 92 -25.50 1.70 -9.51
CA PRO A 92 -25.30 0.26 -9.57
C PRO A 92 -25.57 -0.38 -10.94
N THR A 93 -26.15 0.37 -11.89
CA THR A 93 -26.42 -0.14 -13.25
C THR A 93 -25.19 -0.13 -14.15
N GLU A 94 -24.16 0.65 -13.80
CA GLU A 94 -22.92 0.74 -14.56
C GLU A 94 -22.05 -0.51 -14.40
N LYS A 95 -21.62 -1.10 -15.52
CA LYS A 95 -20.76 -2.29 -15.52
C LYS A 95 -19.28 -1.89 -15.46
N ALA A 96 -18.54 -2.46 -14.51
CA ALA A 96 -17.09 -2.25 -14.39
C ALA A 96 -16.26 -3.18 -15.29
N LEU A 97 -16.74 -4.40 -15.53
CA LEU A 97 -16.02 -5.44 -16.27
C LEU A 97 -16.57 -5.58 -17.69
N THR A 98 -15.85 -5.03 -18.66
CA THR A 98 -16.15 -5.19 -20.09
C THR A 98 -14.93 -5.70 -20.86
N PHE A 99 -15.09 -5.94 -22.15
CA PHE A 99 -13.96 -6.27 -23.03
C PHE A 99 -12.86 -5.19 -22.99
N ARG A 100 -13.25 -3.90 -22.96
CA ARG A 100 -12.30 -2.78 -22.87
C ARG A 100 -11.48 -2.85 -21.59
N THR A 101 -12.12 -3.15 -20.46
CA THR A 101 -11.46 -3.29 -19.16
C THR A 101 -10.33 -4.32 -19.22
N TRP A 102 -10.62 -5.51 -19.76
CA TRP A 102 -9.62 -6.57 -19.88
C TRP A 102 -8.52 -6.25 -20.90
N PHE A 103 -8.91 -5.77 -22.09
CA PHE A 103 -7.96 -5.47 -23.15
C PHE A 103 -6.99 -4.34 -22.78
N LEU A 104 -7.52 -3.20 -22.33
CA LEU A 104 -6.72 -2.05 -21.92
C LEU A 104 -6.01 -2.29 -20.59
N GLY A 105 -6.67 -2.95 -19.64
CA GLY A 105 -6.07 -3.32 -18.35
C GLY A 105 -4.84 -4.19 -18.55
N ILE A 106 -4.96 -5.32 -19.25
CA ILE A 106 -3.82 -6.22 -19.53
C ILE A 106 -2.75 -5.51 -20.36
N GLY A 107 -3.13 -4.77 -21.40
CA GLY A 107 -2.18 -4.05 -22.25
C GLY A 107 -1.35 -3.01 -21.48
N LEU A 108 -2.00 -2.19 -20.66
CA LEU A 108 -1.31 -1.19 -19.84
C LEU A 108 -0.52 -1.82 -18.70
N SER A 109 -0.96 -2.94 -18.13
CA SER A 109 -0.19 -3.72 -17.15
C SER A 109 1.12 -4.26 -17.75
N ILE A 110 1.07 -4.82 -18.97
CA ILE A 110 2.27 -5.29 -19.68
C ILE A 110 3.20 -4.12 -19.98
N PHE A 111 2.67 -3.02 -20.50
CA PHE A 111 3.45 -1.81 -20.78
C PHE A 111 4.15 -1.28 -19.52
N ALA A 112 3.40 -1.11 -18.42
CA ALA A 112 3.92 -0.57 -17.17
C ALA A 112 4.98 -1.49 -16.54
N SER A 113 4.73 -2.80 -16.49
CA SER A 113 5.68 -3.77 -15.93
C SER A 113 7.00 -3.84 -16.70
N VAL A 114 6.95 -3.89 -18.03
CA VAL A 114 8.16 -3.90 -18.88
C VAL A 114 8.97 -2.62 -18.68
N LEU A 115 8.30 -1.46 -18.69
CA LEU A 115 8.96 -0.18 -18.54
C LEU A 115 9.60 -0.03 -17.14
N GLN A 116 8.88 -0.45 -16.10
CA GLN A 116 9.37 -0.40 -14.72
C GLN A 116 10.58 -1.33 -14.50
N GLU A 117 10.58 -2.52 -15.08
CA GLU A 117 11.71 -3.45 -14.99
C GLU A 117 12.97 -2.90 -15.68
N ILE A 118 12.81 -2.26 -16.84
CA ILE A 118 13.93 -1.62 -17.56
C ILE A 118 14.53 -0.48 -16.72
N PHE A 119 13.70 0.36 -16.10
CA PHE A 119 14.17 1.47 -15.28
C PHE A 119 14.76 1.02 -13.94
N TYR A 120 14.35 -0.12 -13.42
CA TYR A 120 14.85 -0.64 -12.16
C TYR A 120 16.36 -0.93 -12.19
N PHE A 121 16.88 -1.50 -13.29
CA PHE A 121 18.31 -1.76 -13.45
C PHE A 121 19.14 -0.56 -13.95
N LYS A 122 18.53 0.62 -14.10
CA LYS A 122 19.28 1.84 -14.40
C LYS A 122 19.85 2.46 -13.12
N PRO A 123 20.98 3.18 -13.21
CA PRO A 123 21.55 3.89 -12.06
C PRO A 123 20.61 4.90 -11.40
N GLN A 124 19.65 5.44 -12.17
CA GLN A 124 18.56 6.28 -11.70
C GLN A 124 17.24 5.57 -11.99
N THR A 125 16.57 5.13 -10.92
CA THR A 125 15.27 4.45 -11.03
C THR A 125 14.17 5.49 -11.19
N ILE A 126 13.46 5.44 -12.32
CA ILE A 126 12.28 6.28 -12.59
C ILE A 126 11.03 5.42 -12.39
N PHE A 127 10.02 5.98 -11.73
CA PHE A 127 8.75 5.30 -11.52
C PHE A 127 7.73 5.68 -12.59
N VAL A 128 6.99 4.70 -13.08
CA VAL A 128 5.88 4.97 -14.00
C VAL A 128 4.73 5.63 -13.21
N SER A 129 4.37 6.85 -13.58
CA SER A 129 3.30 7.60 -12.90
C SER A 129 1.94 6.92 -13.09
N LEU A 130 1.24 6.66 -11.99
CA LEU A 130 -0.13 6.13 -12.03
C LEU A 130 -1.12 7.12 -12.65
N VAL A 131 -0.88 8.43 -12.48
CA VAL A 131 -1.70 9.48 -13.13
C VAL A 131 -1.58 9.38 -14.64
N PHE A 132 -0.36 9.14 -15.16
CA PHE A 132 -0.13 8.93 -16.58
C PHE A 132 -0.88 7.70 -17.11
N LEU A 133 -0.79 6.57 -16.42
CA LEU A 133 -1.54 5.36 -16.80
C LEU A 133 -3.06 5.59 -16.79
N THR A 134 -3.55 6.38 -15.83
CA THR A 134 -4.97 6.78 -15.75
C THR A 134 -5.36 7.65 -16.96
N VAL A 135 -4.60 8.68 -17.29
CA VAL A 135 -4.92 9.56 -18.43
C VAL A 135 -4.87 8.80 -19.76
N ILE A 136 -3.88 7.94 -19.96
CA ILE A 136 -3.82 7.10 -21.16
C ILE A 136 -4.98 6.11 -21.22
N ALA A 137 -5.34 5.49 -20.09
CA ALA A 137 -6.50 4.60 -20.02
C ALA A 137 -7.79 5.33 -20.45
N TYR A 138 -7.96 6.59 -20.07
CA TYR A 138 -9.07 7.42 -20.53
C TYR A 138 -9.05 7.66 -22.04
N VAL A 139 -7.91 8.14 -22.58
CA VAL A 139 -7.78 8.45 -24.01
C VAL A 139 -8.03 7.21 -24.87
N LEU A 140 -7.41 6.08 -24.51
CA LEU A 140 -7.59 4.82 -25.23
C LEU A 140 -9.00 4.24 -25.03
N GLY A 141 -9.56 4.36 -23.83
CA GLY A 141 -10.93 3.91 -23.51
C GLY A 141 -12.00 4.65 -24.30
N ASP A 142 -11.91 5.97 -24.36
CA ASP A 142 -12.82 6.83 -25.13
C ASP A 142 -12.64 6.62 -26.65
N ALA A 143 -11.38 6.53 -27.12
CA ALA A 143 -11.10 6.19 -28.52
C ALA A 143 -11.70 4.83 -28.91
N MET A 144 -11.56 3.82 -28.07
CA MET A 144 -12.14 2.49 -28.29
C MET A 144 -13.68 2.51 -28.22
N ALA A 145 -14.27 3.34 -27.35
CA ALA A 145 -15.71 3.56 -27.27
C ALA A 145 -16.29 4.25 -28.51
N TYR A 146 -15.50 5.12 -29.15
CA TYR A 146 -15.86 5.82 -30.38
C TYR A 146 -15.67 4.94 -31.62
N VAL A 147 -14.54 4.23 -31.72
CA VAL A 147 -14.16 3.44 -32.90
C VAL A 147 -14.98 2.15 -33.03
N ILE A 148 -15.28 1.45 -31.92
CA ILE A 148 -16.01 0.18 -31.98
C ILE A 148 -17.51 0.46 -32.18
N PRO A 149 -18.16 -0.02 -33.26
CA PRO A 149 -19.58 0.21 -33.49
C PRO A 149 -20.47 -0.45 -32.42
N ARG A 150 -21.50 0.27 -31.97
CA ARG A 150 -22.51 -0.27 -31.02
C ARG A 150 -23.61 -1.11 -31.67
N LYS A 151 -23.58 -1.27 -33.00
CA LYS A 151 -24.58 -2.01 -33.79
C LYS A 151 -23.97 -3.27 -34.39
N GLY A 152 -24.78 -4.31 -34.56
CA GLY A 152 -24.34 -5.62 -35.07
C GLY A 152 -23.68 -6.49 -34.00
N TRP A 153 -22.88 -7.47 -34.43
CA TRP A 153 -22.22 -8.44 -33.53
C TRP A 153 -21.14 -7.78 -32.64
N LEU A 154 -20.55 -6.66 -33.08
CA LEU A 154 -19.56 -5.90 -32.33
C LEU A 154 -20.14 -5.18 -31.09
N ARG A 155 -21.47 -5.15 -30.93
CA ARG A 155 -22.15 -4.60 -29.74
C ARG A 155 -21.71 -5.26 -28.44
N TYR A 156 -21.30 -6.53 -28.47
CA TYR A 156 -20.79 -7.22 -27.29
C TYR A 156 -19.41 -6.68 -26.82
N LEU A 157 -18.61 -6.11 -27.74
CA LEU A 157 -17.32 -5.51 -27.42
C LEU A 157 -17.45 -4.05 -26.95
N ASN A 158 -18.54 -3.37 -27.32
CA ASN A 158 -18.84 -2.00 -26.90
C ASN A 158 -20.32 -1.87 -26.47
N PRO A 159 -20.66 -2.31 -25.24
CA PRO A 159 -22.04 -2.32 -24.77
C PRO A 159 -22.57 -0.92 -24.41
N HIS A 160 -21.71 -0.03 -23.92
CA HIS A 160 -22.05 1.33 -23.47
C HIS A 160 -20.86 2.30 -23.63
N GLU A 161 -21.08 3.58 -23.34
CA GLU A 161 -20.02 4.60 -23.29
C GLU A 161 -18.95 4.26 -22.27
N PHE A 162 -17.76 4.83 -22.42
CA PHE A 162 -16.69 4.61 -21.45
C PHE A 162 -17.05 5.30 -20.14
N ARG A 163 -17.24 4.51 -19.08
CA ARG A 163 -17.70 5.00 -17.76
C ARG A 163 -16.61 4.98 -16.70
N ARG A 164 -16.87 5.67 -15.59
CA ARG A 164 -15.97 5.79 -14.43
C ARG A 164 -15.51 4.44 -13.88
N LYS A 165 -16.40 3.45 -13.78
CA LYS A 165 -16.10 2.12 -13.21
C LYS A 165 -15.17 1.27 -14.08
N GLU A 166 -15.38 1.26 -15.40
CA GLU A 166 -14.44 0.60 -16.33
C GLU A 166 -13.06 1.25 -16.25
N HIS A 167 -13.02 2.58 -16.20
CA HIS A 167 -11.79 3.34 -16.09
C HIS A 167 -11.05 3.04 -14.77
N ALA A 168 -11.75 3.05 -13.64
CA ALA A 168 -11.19 2.71 -12.34
C ALA A 168 -10.60 1.28 -12.34
N ALA A 169 -11.32 0.31 -12.92
CA ALA A 169 -10.86 -1.07 -13.04
C ALA A 169 -9.56 -1.19 -13.86
N ILE A 170 -9.47 -0.53 -15.01
CA ILE A 170 -8.25 -0.49 -15.84
C ILE A 170 -7.09 0.11 -15.05
N THR A 171 -7.31 1.24 -14.37
CA THR A 171 -6.29 1.93 -13.59
C THR A 171 -5.75 1.07 -12.44
N ILE A 172 -6.60 0.27 -11.78
CA ILE A 172 -6.18 -0.64 -10.72
C ILE A 172 -5.33 -1.78 -11.30
N MET A 173 -5.76 -2.39 -12.42
CA MET A 173 -4.97 -3.44 -13.08
C MET A 173 -3.58 -2.93 -13.50
N ALA A 174 -3.53 -1.73 -14.08
CA ALA A 174 -2.27 -1.13 -14.51
C ALA A 174 -1.37 -0.76 -13.30
N SER A 175 -1.96 -0.21 -12.23
CA SER A 175 -1.27 0.12 -10.96
C SER A 175 -0.59 -1.09 -10.34
N ALA A 176 -1.30 -2.22 -10.25
CA ALA A 176 -0.79 -3.44 -9.63
C ALA A 176 0.42 -4.03 -10.38
N ALA A 177 0.58 -3.70 -11.67
CA ALA A 177 1.69 -4.17 -12.51
C ALA A 177 2.81 -3.12 -12.69
N ALA A 178 2.60 -1.88 -12.24
CA ALA A 178 3.54 -0.76 -12.45
C ALA A 178 4.73 -0.76 -11.48
N VAL A 179 5.02 -1.88 -10.82
CA VAL A 179 6.11 -2.02 -9.84
C VAL A 179 6.97 -3.22 -10.22
N SER A 180 8.30 -3.06 -10.17
CA SER A 180 9.24 -4.16 -10.42
C SER A 180 9.26 -5.11 -9.24
N ALA A 181 9.30 -6.41 -9.52
CA ALA A 181 9.32 -7.43 -8.48
C ALA A 181 10.75 -7.60 -7.97
N LEU A 182 11.04 -7.23 -6.71
CA LEU A 182 12.37 -7.37 -6.10
C LEU A 182 12.93 -8.82 -6.10
N ALA A 183 12.10 -9.82 -6.39
CA ALA A 183 12.56 -11.18 -6.66
C ALA A 183 13.47 -11.26 -7.90
N THR A 184 13.28 -10.39 -8.89
CA THR A 184 14.17 -10.30 -10.07
C THR A 184 15.55 -9.80 -9.67
N GLU A 185 15.65 -8.87 -8.70
CA GLU A 185 16.91 -8.44 -8.10
C GLU A 185 17.66 -9.62 -7.46
N ALA A 186 16.98 -10.42 -6.64
CA ALA A 186 17.58 -11.59 -6.00
C ALA A 186 18.10 -12.61 -7.04
N LEU A 187 17.32 -12.83 -8.12
CA LEU A 187 17.73 -13.71 -9.22
C LEU A 187 18.91 -13.14 -10.02
N ALA A 188 18.92 -11.82 -10.28
CA ALA A 188 20.00 -11.13 -10.99
C ALA A 188 21.30 -11.13 -10.16
N ALA A 189 21.21 -10.83 -8.86
CA ALA A 189 22.34 -10.90 -7.94
C ALA A 189 22.90 -12.34 -7.86
N GLN A 190 22.03 -13.35 -7.82
CA GLN A 190 22.47 -14.75 -7.88
C GLN A 190 23.18 -15.08 -9.20
N ALA A 191 22.69 -14.58 -10.33
CA ALA A 191 23.33 -14.78 -11.63
C ALA A 191 24.72 -14.13 -11.69
N LEU A 192 24.83 -12.89 -11.19
CA LEU A 192 26.03 -12.06 -11.32
C LEU A 192 27.13 -12.47 -10.35
N PHE A 193 26.80 -12.68 -9.07
CA PHE A 193 27.78 -12.89 -8.01
C PHE A 193 27.99 -14.37 -7.66
N TYR A 194 27.01 -15.24 -7.94
CA TYR A 194 27.03 -16.65 -7.53
C TYR A 194 27.09 -17.61 -8.72
N GLY A 195 27.13 -17.11 -9.96
CA GLY A 195 27.36 -17.89 -11.19
C GLY A 195 26.33 -19.00 -11.49
N ARG A 196 25.26 -19.11 -10.71
CA ARG A 196 24.22 -20.14 -10.84
C ARG A 196 22.88 -19.47 -11.09
N TYR A 197 22.39 -19.54 -12.33
CA TYR A 197 21.01 -19.14 -12.63
C TYR A 197 20.08 -20.33 -12.38
N PRO A 198 18.99 -20.18 -11.59
CA PRO A 198 17.97 -21.21 -11.50
C PRO A 198 17.32 -21.46 -12.86
N SER A 199 16.62 -22.59 -13.03
CA SER A 199 15.89 -22.82 -14.28
C SER A 199 14.94 -21.64 -14.56
N LYS A 200 14.79 -21.25 -15.84
CA LYS A 200 13.92 -20.12 -16.23
C LYS A 200 12.51 -20.25 -15.66
N ALA A 201 11.98 -21.48 -15.63
CA ALA A 201 10.68 -21.79 -15.03
C ALA A 201 10.67 -21.51 -13.52
N ALA A 202 11.69 -21.96 -12.77
CA ALA A 202 11.78 -21.70 -11.34
C ALA A 202 11.91 -20.20 -11.03
N GLY A 203 12.60 -19.43 -11.90
CA GLY A 203 12.66 -17.97 -11.83
C GLY A 203 11.30 -17.29 -12.00
N ILE A 204 10.47 -17.76 -12.95
CA ILE A 204 9.11 -17.23 -13.12
C ILE A 204 8.23 -17.57 -11.90
N PHE A 205 8.26 -18.83 -11.44
CA PHE A 205 7.42 -19.26 -10.31
C PHE A 205 7.83 -18.63 -8.98
N ILE A 206 9.11 -18.35 -8.74
CA ILE A 206 9.56 -17.68 -7.52
C ILE A 206 9.13 -16.21 -7.50
N VAL A 207 9.22 -15.52 -8.65
CA VAL A 207 8.70 -14.15 -8.80
C VAL A 207 7.20 -14.17 -8.56
N LEU A 208 6.45 -15.03 -9.26
CA LEU A 208 5.00 -15.15 -9.12
C LEU A 208 4.58 -15.44 -7.67
N SER A 209 5.24 -16.40 -7.02
CA SER A 209 5.00 -16.75 -5.62
C SER A 209 5.23 -15.55 -4.70
N SER A 210 6.35 -14.82 -4.85
CA SER A 210 6.67 -13.67 -3.99
C SER A 210 5.60 -12.56 -4.05
N GLN A 211 5.03 -12.32 -5.25
CA GLN A 211 4.01 -11.29 -5.48
C GLN A 211 2.64 -11.74 -4.97
N LEU A 212 2.19 -12.94 -5.37
CA LEU A 212 0.88 -13.47 -4.98
C LEU A 212 0.77 -13.74 -3.47
N LEU A 213 1.88 -14.09 -2.81
CA LEU A 213 1.93 -14.20 -1.35
C LEU A 213 1.60 -12.86 -0.69
N GLY A 214 2.08 -11.74 -1.24
CA GLY A 214 1.80 -10.39 -0.74
C GLY A 214 0.34 -10.02 -0.95
N PHE A 215 -0.22 -10.39 -2.11
CA PHE A 215 -1.64 -10.22 -2.39
C PHE A 215 -2.52 -10.99 -1.42
N GLY A 216 -2.16 -12.25 -1.13
CA GLY A 216 -2.83 -13.06 -0.12
C GLY A 216 -2.82 -12.40 1.27
N VAL A 217 -1.67 -11.91 1.73
CA VAL A 217 -1.55 -11.24 3.04
C VAL A 217 -2.38 -9.95 3.10
N ALA A 218 -2.33 -9.11 2.07
CA ALA A 218 -3.12 -7.88 2.01
C ALA A 218 -4.63 -8.16 2.01
N GLY A 219 -5.07 -9.16 1.25
CA GLY A 219 -6.46 -9.61 1.24
C GLY A 219 -6.94 -10.12 2.59
N MET A 220 -6.08 -10.83 3.33
CA MET A 220 -6.37 -11.28 4.69
C MET A 220 -6.42 -10.13 5.72
N LEU A 221 -5.70 -9.03 5.47
CA LEU A 221 -5.62 -7.86 6.34
C LEU A 221 -6.53 -6.69 5.92
N ARG A 222 -7.36 -6.86 4.87
CA ARG A 222 -8.16 -5.77 4.28
C ARG A 222 -9.17 -5.14 5.26
N ASP A 223 -9.72 -5.93 6.19
CA ASP A 223 -10.68 -5.44 7.17
C ASP A 223 -10.06 -4.38 8.11
N ILE A 224 -8.73 -4.40 8.24
CA ILE A 224 -7.97 -3.48 9.10
C ILE A 224 -7.31 -2.39 8.26
N LEU A 225 -6.74 -2.74 7.10
CA LEU A 225 -5.93 -1.83 6.30
C LEU A 225 -6.73 -1.01 5.27
N VAL A 226 -7.91 -1.49 4.86
CA VAL A 226 -8.63 -0.93 3.70
C VAL A 226 -9.96 -0.31 4.10
N TYR A 227 -10.77 -0.96 4.93
CA TYR A 227 -12.15 -0.51 5.19
C TYR A 227 -12.31 0.61 6.23
N PRO A 228 -11.49 0.71 7.30
CA PRO A 228 -11.64 1.77 8.30
C PRO A 228 -11.45 3.17 7.72
N SER A 229 -12.23 4.15 8.20
CA SER A 229 -12.18 5.55 7.74
C SER A 229 -10.85 6.25 8.08
N LYS A 230 -10.19 5.83 9.15
CA LYS A 230 -8.85 6.32 9.57
C LYS A 230 -7.74 5.99 8.56
N MET A 231 -7.93 4.96 7.72
CA MET A 231 -6.95 4.57 6.70
C MET A 231 -7.10 5.46 5.46
N LEU A 232 -6.48 6.64 5.51
CA LEU A 232 -6.61 7.66 4.46
C LEU A 232 -5.97 7.22 3.12
N TRP A 233 -4.81 6.56 3.15
CA TRP A 233 -3.97 6.29 1.99
C TRP A 233 -3.79 7.52 1.08
N PRO A 234 -3.09 8.57 1.55
CA PRO A 234 -3.03 9.88 0.88
C PRO A 234 -2.62 9.81 -0.61
N MET A 235 -1.72 8.88 -0.94
CA MET A 235 -1.27 8.58 -2.31
C MET A 235 -2.38 8.30 -3.32
N THR A 236 -3.55 7.83 -2.85
CA THR A 236 -4.66 7.44 -3.72
C THR A 236 -5.54 8.62 -4.13
N LEU A 237 -5.56 9.69 -3.33
CA LEU A 237 -6.47 10.82 -3.50
C LEU A 237 -6.33 11.49 -4.86
N PRO A 238 -5.12 11.84 -5.36
CA PRO A 238 -5.00 12.51 -6.65
C PRO A 238 -5.58 11.69 -7.80
N VAL A 239 -5.41 10.36 -7.75
CA VAL A 239 -5.90 9.46 -8.80
C VAL A 239 -7.41 9.28 -8.72
N THR A 240 -7.98 9.14 -7.51
CA THR A 240 -9.44 8.99 -7.34
C THR A 240 -10.17 10.28 -7.69
N THR A 241 -9.65 11.44 -7.28
CA THR A 241 -10.21 12.74 -7.64
C THR A 241 -10.11 13.00 -9.14
N LEU A 242 -9.00 12.61 -9.79
CA LEU A 242 -8.86 12.70 -11.24
C LEU A 242 -9.87 11.81 -11.97
N LEU A 243 -10.06 10.56 -11.50
CA LEU A 243 -11.04 9.62 -12.07
C LEU A 243 -12.47 10.17 -12.00
N GLN A 244 -12.86 10.80 -10.90
CA GLN A 244 -14.17 11.45 -10.78
C GLN A 244 -14.24 12.69 -11.68
N THR A 245 -13.23 13.57 -11.62
CA THR A 245 -13.23 14.84 -12.37
C THR A 245 -13.30 14.62 -13.89
N ILE A 246 -12.58 13.65 -14.44
CA ILE A 246 -12.57 13.41 -15.91
C ILE A 246 -13.95 12.94 -16.43
N HIS A 247 -14.73 12.26 -15.58
CA HIS A 247 -16.04 11.71 -15.95
C HIS A 247 -17.22 12.59 -15.52
N LYS A 248 -16.98 13.73 -14.85
CA LYS A 248 -18.01 14.74 -14.54
C LYS A 248 -18.42 15.54 -15.79
N ASP A 249 -19.53 16.28 -15.66
CA ASP A 249 -20.05 17.09 -16.75
C ASP A 249 -19.03 18.10 -17.26
N LYS A 250 -18.87 18.14 -18.59
CA LYS A 250 -17.87 18.97 -19.27
C LYS A 250 -18.06 20.47 -19.02
N ALA A 251 -19.28 20.89 -18.65
CA ALA A 251 -19.59 22.27 -18.31
C ALA A 251 -18.93 22.69 -17.00
N GLU A 252 -18.96 21.84 -15.97
CA GLU A 252 -18.38 22.10 -14.65
C GLU A 252 -16.85 22.00 -14.65
N THR A 253 -16.30 21.15 -15.52
CA THR A 253 -14.86 20.86 -15.56
C THR A 253 -14.07 21.64 -16.59
N LYS A 254 -14.71 22.44 -17.45
CA LYS A 254 -14.04 23.21 -18.52
C LYS A 254 -12.89 24.08 -18.01
N HIS A 255 -13.08 24.79 -16.90
CA HIS A 255 -12.04 25.64 -16.31
C HIS A 255 -10.88 24.79 -15.77
N ARG A 256 -11.19 23.72 -15.03
CA ARG A 256 -10.19 22.80 -14.47
C ARG A 256 -9.35 22.14 -15.57
N MET A 257 -10.00 21.69 -16.64
CA MET A 257 -9.31 21.08 -17.79
C MET A 257 -8.43 22.08 -18.55
N ARG A 258 -8.85 23.35 -18.71
CA ARG A 258 -8.02 24.38 -19.35
C ARG A 258 -6.73 24.61 -18.56
N VAL A 259 -6.83 24.76 -17.24
CA VAL A 259 -5.65 24.91 -16.36
C VAL A 259 -4.76 23.68 -16.46
N TRP A 260 -5.35 22.48 -16.44
CA TRP A 260 -4.62 21.23 -16.60
C TRP A 260 -3.80 21.18 -17.90
N TYR A 261 -4.38 21.54 -19.05
CA TYR A 261 -3.64 21.56 -20.32
C TYR A 261 -2.49 22.59 -20.31
N ILE A 262 -2.71 23.78 -19.76
CA ILE A 262 -1.66 24.81 -19.65
C ILE A 262 -0.48 24.27 -18.84
N VAL A 263 -0.76 23.70 -17.67
CA VAL A 263 0.26 23.12 -16.80
C VAL A 263 0.94 21.92 -17.45
N PHE A 264 0.17 21.03 -18.10
CA PHE A 264 0.70 19.87 -18.81
C PHE A 264 1.73 20.28 -19.86
N PHE A 265 1.40 21.23 -20.75
CA PHE A 265 2.34 21.67 -21.78
C PHE A 265 3.51 22.47 -21.19
N ALA A 266 3.27 23.30 -20.17
CA ALA A 266 4.35 24.02 -19.50
C ALA A 266 5.38 23.07 -18.88
N ILE A 267 4.93 22.06 -18.14
CA ILE A 267 5.80 21.03 -17.54
C ILE A 267 6.44 20.17 -18.64
N PHE A 268 5.69 19.76 -19.66
CA PHE A 268 6.24 18.96 -20.77
C PHE A 268 7.45 19.63 -21.43
N PHE A 269 7.38 20.92 -21.72
CA PHE A 269 8.52 21.65 -22.28
C PHE A 269 9.58 21.98 -21.23
N TRP A 270 9.17 22.22 -19.98
CA TRP A 270 10.11 22.47 -18.88
C TRP A 270 11.00 21.27 -18.64
N GLU A 271 10.47 20.05 -18.53
CA GLU A 271 11.23 18.83 -18.20
C GLU A 271 12.33 18.48 -19.23
N ILE A 272 12.19 18.90 -20.49
CA ILE A 272 13.27 18.77 -21.50
C ILE A 272 14.54 19.51 -21.05
N LEU A 273 14.39 20.61 -20.30
CA LEU A 273 15.49 21.43 -19.85
C LEU A 273 16.34 20.74 -18.76
N PRO A 274 15.82 20.38 -17.56
CA PRO A 274 16.62 19.70 -16.56
C PRO A 274 16.97 18.25 -16.95
N GLU A 275 16.16 17.54 -17.74
CA GLU A 275 16.47 16.14 -18.06
C GLU A 275 17.51 15.97 -19.17
N TYR A 276 17.54 16.87 -20.16
CA TYR A 276 18.37 16.68 -21.36
C TYR A 276 19.28 17.87 -21.68
N MET A 277 18.74 19.09 -21.76
CA MET A 277 19.53 20.23 -22.23
C MET A 277 20.50 20.77 -21.17
N PHE A 278 20.11 20.78 -19.90
CA PHE A 278 20.87 21.36 -18.80
C PHE A 278 20.67 20.60 -17.49
N THR A 279 21.31 19.43 -17.42
CA THR A 279 21.20 18.48 -16.30
C THR A 279 21.68 18.99 -14.95
N LEU A 280 22.43 20.10 -14.92
CA LEU A 280 22.81 20.77 -13.67
C LEU A 280 21.58 21.22 -12.85
N LEU A 281 20.45 21.52 -13.51
CA LEU A 281 19.22 21.96 -12.86
C LEU A 281 18.58 20.89 -11.95
N THR A 282 18.99 19.63 -12.08
CA THR A 282 18.54 18.55 -11.19
C THR A 282 19.07 18.71 -9.75
N GLY A 283 20.20 19.40 -9.55
CA GLY A 283 20.78 19.62 -8.23
C GLY A 283 21.74 20.81 -8.21
N VAL A 284 21.20 22.01 -8.02
CA VAL A 284 21.97 23.26 -7.92
C VAL A 284 22.26 23.58 -6.46
N SER A 285 23.50 23.33 -6.04
CA SER A 285 24.01 23.75 -4.74
C SER A 285 24.86 25.01 -4.91
N ILE A 286 24.29 26.18 -4.59
CA ILE A 286 24.97 27.49 -4.68
C ILE A 286 26.29 27.47 -3.91
N PHE A 287 26.24 26.86 -2.74
CA PHE A 287 27.38 26.68 -1.86
C PHE A 287 28.44 25.83 -2.56
N CYS A 288 28.09 24.64 -3.08
CA CYS A 288 29.08 23.77 -3.71
C CYS A 288 29.76 24.44 -4.91
N LEU A 289 29.05 25.30 -5.65
CA LEU A 289 29.65 26.10 -6.73
C LEU A 289 30.60 27.19 -6.22
N ALA A 290 30.43 27.68 -4.99
CA ALA A 290 31.26 28.73 -4.43
C ALA A 290 32.64 28.21 -3.98
N ASP A 291 32.72 27.00 -3.42
CA ASP A 291 33.98 26.37 -3.03
C ASP A 291 33.93 24.83 -3.17
N GLN A 292 34.51 24.34 -4.27
CA GLN A 292 34.60 22.89 -4.59
C GLN A 292 35.86 22.22 -4.03
N HIS A 293 36.82 22.99 -3.50
CA HIS A 293 38.10 22.44 -3.07
C HIS A 293 38.12 21.99 -1.61
N ASN A 294 37.15 22.44 -0.84
CA ASN A 294 36.99 22.06 0.55
C ASN A 294 36.09 20.82 0.70
N LEU A 295 36.67 19.71 1.18
CA LEU A 295 35.95 18.46 1.40
C LEU A 295 34.86 18.58 2.47
N ILE A 296 35.05 19.42 3.49
CA ILE A 296 34.03 19.63 4.53
C ILE A 296 32.80 20.29 3.92
N PHE A 297 33.07 21.27 3.08
CA PHE A 297 32.07 22.03 2.37
C PHE A 297 31.30 21.11 1.39
N THR A 298 32.02 20.32 0.61
CA THR A 298 31.44 19.34 -0.33
C THR A 298 30.60 18.28 0.39
N ASN A 299 31.09 17.71 1.49
CA ASN A 299 30.36 16.69 2.25
C ASN A 299 29.00 17.18 2.79
N LEU A 300 28.91 18.44 3.25
CA LEU A 300 27.66 18.98 3.79
C LEU A 300 26.68 19.41 2.69
N PHE A 301 27.16 20.24 1.76
CA PHE A 301 26.28 20.86 0.75
C PHE A 301 26.03 19.95 -0.45
N GLY A 302 26.95 19.04 -0.75
CA GLY A 302 26.86 18.06 -1.84
C GLY A 302 26.83 18.67 -3.24
N GLY A 303 27.06 17.81 -4.24
CA GLY A 303 26.86 18.13 -5.65
C GLY A 303 25.57 17.53 -6.21
N ALA A 304 25.45 17.55 -7.54
CA ALA A 304 24.28 17.02 -8.25
C ALA A 304 24.30 15.49 -8.37
N SER A 305 25.47 14.84 -8.23
CA SER A 305 25.57 13.39 -8.33
C SER A 305 25.33 12.71 -6.97
N GLY A 306 24.82 11.48 -7.02
CA GLY A 306 24.66 10.66 -5.82
C GLY A 306 25.99 10.46 -5.08
N ASN A 307 25.94 10.42 -3.75
CA ASN A 307 27.07 10.24 -2.83
C ASN A 307 28.12 11.37 -2.79
N GLU A 308 27.89 12.51 -3.43
CA GLU A 308 28.81 13.67 -3.36
C GLU A 308 28.64 14.50 -2.06
N GLY A 309 27.58 14.29 -1.30
CA GLY A 309 27.34 14.94 -0.01
C GLY A 309 25.89 14.85 0.46
N LEU A 310 25.53 15.60 1.49
CA LEU A 310 24.19 15.52 2.10
C LEU A 310 23.12 16.41 1.43
N GLY A 311 23.51 17.32 0.53
CA GLY A 311 22.57 18.15 -0.22
C GLY A 311 21.95 19.30 0.60
N PHE A 312 22.57 19.75 1.70
CA PHE A 312 22.01 20.82 2.52
C PHE A 312 21.81 22.10 1.69
N LEU A 313 20.60 22.67 1.70
CA LEU A 313 20.23 23.86 0.91
C LEU A 313 20.49 23.72 -0.61
N SER A 314 20.49 22.50 -1.14
CA SER A 314 20.51 22.26 -2.59
C SER A 314 19.12 22.49 -3.19
N PHE A 315 19.08 23.11 -4.36
CA PHE A 315 17.84 23.36 -5.10
C PHE A 315 17.71 22.36 -6.24
N CYS A 316 16.53 21.76 -6.34
CA CYS A 316 16.17 20.91 -7.47
C CYS A 316 15.09 21.62 -8.29
N PHE A 317 15.26 21.64 -9.61
CA PHE A 317 14.28 22.22 -10.55
C PHE A 317 13.63 21.16 -11.45
N ASP A 318 13.92 19.89 -11.19
CA ASP A 318 13.36 18.72 -11.86
C ASP A 318 12.21 18.16 -11.01
N TRP A 319 10.99 18.16 -11.55
CA TRP A 319 9.85 17.65 -10.79
C TRP A 319 9.89 16.14 -10.61
N ASN A 320 10.46 15.39 -11.57
CA ASN A 320 10.63 13.95 -11.43
C ASN A 320 11.58 13.64 -10.26
N TYR A 321 12.66 14.38 -10.07
CA TYR A 321 13.55 14.18 -8.94
C TYR A 321 12.89 14.56 -7.59
N ILE A 322 12.12 15.67 -7.55
CA ILE A 322 11.36 16.09 -6.36
C ILE A 322 10.26 15.09 -5.99
N ALA A 323 9.49 14.64 -6.98
CA ALA A 323 8.30 13.81 -6.76
C ALA A 323 8.62 12.31 -6.59
N SER A 324 9.79 11.84 -7.05
CA SER A 324 10.21 10.43 -6.94
C SER A 324 10.35 9.98 -5.49
N PHE A 325 10.83 10.85 -4.60
CA PHE A 325 10.92 10.59 -3.16
C PHE A 325 9.72 11.19 -2.42
N GLN A 326 8.52 10.73 -2.78
CA GLN A 326 7.25 11.08 -2.12
C GLN A 326 6.80 12.53 -2.39
N SER A 327 5.82 12.70 -3.30
CA SER A 327 5.40 14.03 -3.76
C SER A 327 4.75 14.88 -2.64
N PRO A 328 5.24 16.09 -2.39
CA PRO A 328 4.80 16.93 -1.27
C PRO A 328 3.36 17.46 -1.42
N LEU A 329 2.74 17.31 -2.59
CA LEU A 329 1.43 17.88 -2.90
C LEU A 329 0.26 17.20 -2.17
N TRP A 330 0.41 15.93 -1.79
CA TRP A 330 -0.66 15.16 -1.18
C TRP A 330 -0.28 14.55 0.17
N TYR A 331 0.97 14.71 0.61
CA TYR A 331 1.36 14.32 1.97
C TYR A 331 0.74 15.25 3.02
N PRO A 332 0.26 14.70 4.15
CA PRO A 332 -0.12 15.50 5.29
C PRO A 332 1.05 16.38 5.75
N LEU A 333 0.76 17.66 6.05
CA LEU A 333 1.78 18.62 6.50
C LEU A 333 2.58 18.12 7.71
N GLN A 334 1.90 17.44 8.64
CA GLN A 334 2.54 16.84 9.80
C GLN A 334 3.64 15.84 9.40
N THR A 335 3.37 14.98 8.43
CA THR A 335 4.36 14.02 7.93
C THR A 335 5.54 14.74 7.29
N THR A 336 5.28 15.73 6.44
CA THR A 336 6.31 16.51 5.75
C THR A 336 7.23 17.27 6.72
N VAL A 337 6.65 17.90 7.75
CA VAL A 337 7.44 18.61 8.77
C VAL A 337 8.28 17.64 9.60
N ASN A 338 7.73 16.49 10.00
CA ASN A 338 8.50 15.46 10.71
C ASN A 338 9.64 14.90 9.86
N MET A 339 9.43 14.68 8.56
CA MET A 339 10.50 14.29 7.62
C MET A 339 11.60 15.34 7.57
N LEU A 340 11.26 16.64 7.47
CA LEU A 340 12.24 17.72 7.46
C LEU A 340 13.07 17.75 8.75
N ILE A 341 12.43 17.60 9.92
CA ILE A 341 13.14 17.50 11.20
C ILE A 341 14.08 16.30 11.20
N GLY A 342 13.63 15.15 10.67
CA GLY A 342 14.44 13.95 10.52
C GLY A 342 15.66 14.17 9.63
N ILE A 343 15.49 14.83 8.47
CA ILE A 343 16.59 15.17 7.55
C ILE A 343 17.61 16.10 8.21
N ILE A 344 17.15 17.14 8.91
CA ILE A 344 18.04 18.03 9.68
C ILE A 344 18.82 17.25 10.75
N GLY A 345 18.15 16.31 11.43
CA GLY A 345 18.79 15.40 12.38
C GLY A 345 19.86 14.51 11.72
N CYS A 346 19.57 13.98 10.52
CA CYS A 346 20.52 13.18 9.75
C CYS A 346 21.76 13.98 9.35
N TYR A 347 21.63 15.27 9.02
CA TYR A 347 22.79 16.12 8.73
C TYR A 347 23.74 16.22 9.91
N ILE A 348 23.20 16.46 11.11
CA ILE A 348 24.00 16.54 12.34
C ILE A 348 24.64 15.18 12.65
N LEU A 349 23.86 14.11 12.52
CA LEU A 349 24.32 12.75 12.84
C LEU A 349 25.47 12.29 11.93
N PHE A 350 25.31 12.43 10.61
CA PHE A 350 26.31 11.93 9.65
C PHE A 350 27.61 12.74 9.73
N MET A 351 27.51 14.07 9.84
CA MET A 351 28.68 14.93 10.03
C MET A 351 29.36 14.63 11.37
N GLY A 352 28.59 14.45 12.45
CA GLY A 352 29.11 14.12 13.77
C GLY A 352 29.85 12.79 13.81
N ILE A 353 29.33 11.75 13.16
CA ILE A 353 29.96 10.43 13.09
C ILE A 353 31.27 10.49 12.30
N TYR A 354 31.26 11.10 11.11
CA TYR A 354 32.42 11.15 10.23
C TYR A 354 33.56 12.01 10.79
N TYR A 355 33.27 13.24 11.21
CA TYR A 355 34.30 14.13 11.76
C TYR A 355 34.67 13.79 13.20
N GLY A 356 33.79 13.11 13.94
CA GLY A 356 34.12 12.48 15.21
C GLY A 356 34.98 11.21 15.07
N ASN A 357 35.23 10.75 13.84
CA ASN A 357 35.95 9.53 13.51
C ASN A 357 35.42 8.28 14.26
N LEU A 358 34.10 8.22 14.48
CA LEU A 358 33.46 7.04 15.05
C LEU A 358 33.59 5.90 14.02
N TRP A 359 33.93 4.69 14.51
CA TRP A 359 34.15 3.50 13.68
C TRP A 359 35.20 3.67 12.58
N GLU A 360 36.22 4.52 12.81
CA GLU A 360 37.27 4.79 11.83
C GLU A 360 36.71 5.32 10.49
N SER A 361 35.58 6.02 10.55
CA SER A 361 34.82 6.46 9.38
C SER A 361 35.62 7.32 8.41
N GLN A 362 36.67 8.02 8.86
CA GLN A 362 37.54 8.82 7.99
C GLN A 362 38.43 7.99 7.06
N ASN A 363 38.59 6.69 7.32
CA ASN A 363 39.34 5.79 6.44
C ASN A 363 38.54 5.36 5.20
N PHE A 364 37.25 5.70 5.16
CA PHE A 364 36.31 5.32 4.09
C PHE A 364 35.65 6.57 3.49
N PRO A 365 35.02 6.45 2.30
CA PRO A 365 34.29 7.57 1.72
C PRO A 365 33.14 8.03 2.64
N PHE A 366 32.84 9.32 2.60
CA PHE A 366 31.79 9.94 3.42
C PHE A 366 30.41 9.26 3.22
N LEU A 367 30.04 8.97 1.97
CA LEU A 367 28.84 8.23 1.60
C LEU A 367 29.21 7.09 0.64
N SER A 368 28.94 5.85 1.03
CA SER A 368 29.06 4.68 0.14
C SER A 368 28.35 3.48 0.74
N GLN A 369 27.79 2.64 -0.12
CA GLN A 369 27.17 1.35 0.22
C GLN A 369 28.13 0.16 -0.02
N ALA A 370 29.34 0.42 -0.55
CA ALA A 370 30.32 -0.63 -0.81
C ALA A 370 30.96 -1.15 0.50
N LEU A 371 31.45 -2.38 0.43
CA LEU A 371 32.23 -3.00 1.50
C LEU A 371 33.72 -2.65 1.31
N TYR A 372 34.40 -2.28 2.39
CA TYR A 372 35.81 -1.89 2.36
C TYR A 372 36.69 -2.81 3.20
N ASN A 373 37.98 -2.90 2.85
CA ASN A 373 38.97 -3.62 3.63
C ASN A 373 39.60 -2.71 4.71
N SER A 374 40.17 -3.30 5.77
CA SER A 374 40.89 -2.60 6.85
C SER A 374 42.14 -1.86 6.36
N THR A 375 42.65 -2.22 5.18
CA THR A 375 43.76 -1.53 4.52
C THR A 375 43.38 -0.18 3.92
N SER A 376 42.08 0.15 3.89
CA SER A 376 41.61 1.41 3.34
C SER A 376 42.10 2.59 4.17
N THR A 377 42.51 3.64 3.49
CA THR A 377 42.98 4.89 4.10
C THR A 377 42.14 6.04 3.54
N ALA A 378 42.14 7.19 4.23
CA ALA A 378 41.43 8.41 3.82
C ALA A 378 41.74 8.86 2.37
N SER A 379 42.87 8.45 1.79
CA SER A 379 43.29 8.77 0.42
C SER A 379 43.14 7.62 -0.58
N ASN A 380 43.02 6.37 -0.12
CA ASN A 380 42.92 5.21 -1.00
C ASN A 380 41.94 4.19 -0.43
N TYR A 381 40.80 4.06 -1.12
CA TYR A 381 39.72 3.18 -0.70
C TYR A 381 39.83 1.82 -1.41
N THR A 382 40.05 0.78 -0.63
CA THR A 382 40.17 -0.59 -1.16
C THR A 382 38.85 -1.35 -0.96
N ILE A 383 38.17 -1.65 -2.07
CA ILE A 383 36.91 -2.41 -2.05
C ILE A 383 37.19 -3.86 -1.63
N TYR A 384 36.40 -4.38 -0.71
CA TYR A 384 36.51 -5.74 -0.21
C TYR A 384 36.06 -6.76 -1.28
N ASN A 385 36.91 -7.74 -1.57
CA ASN A 385 36.57 -8.80 -2.51
C ASN A 385 35.81 -9.92 -1.79
N GLN A 386 34.50 -10.01 -1.99
CA GLN A 386 33.65 -10.98 -1.29
C GLN A 386 33.96 -12.43 -1.68
N SER A 387 34.57 -12.67 -2.85
CA SER A 387 34.88 -14.03 -3.31
C SER A 387 35.97 -14.71 -2.47
N LEU A 388 36.79 -13.94 -1.75
CA LEU A 388 37.88 -14.47 -0.93
C LEU A 388 37.39 -15.24 0.29
N ILE A 389 36.22 -14.89 0.82
CA ILE A 389 35.63 -15.50 2.02
C ILE A 389 34.60 -16.57 1.73
N LEU A 390 34.27 -16.82 0.46
CA LEU A 390 33.28 -17.81 0.06
C LEU A 390 33.94 -19.18 -0.20
N ASN A 391 33.21 -20.25 0.12
CA ASN A 391 33.55 -21.61 -0.27
C ASN A 391 32.92 -21.96 -1.64
N ASP A 392 33.18 -23.18 -2.15
CA ASP A 392 32.65 -23.65 -3.45
C ASP A 392 31.11 -23.79 -3.48
N GLN A 393 30.47 -23.74 -2.31
CA GLN A 393 29.01 -23.73 -2.14
C GLN A 393 28.45 -22.32 -1.92
N PHE A 394 29.30 -21.28 -1.99
CA PHE A 394 28.98 -19.89 -1.72
C PHE A 394 28.44 -19.61 -0.31
N GLU A 395 28.85 -20.43 0.65
CA GLU A 395 28.73 -20.14 2.07
C GLU A 395 30.01 -19.45 2.57
N ILE A 396 29.89 -18.67 3.64
CA ILE A 396 31.03 -17.98 4.24
C ILE A 396 31.90 -19.01 4.97
N ASP A 397 33.16 -19.10 4.57
CA ASP A 397 34.17 -19.88 5.26
C ASP A 397 34.77 -19.03 6.39
N PHE A 398 34.42 -19.36 7.63
CA PHE A 398 34.92 -18.64 8.81
C PHE A 398 36.44 -18.72 8.95
N SER A 399 37.10 -19.73 8.39
CA SER A 399 38.56 -19.83 8.43
C SER A 399 39.22 -18.84 7.47
N LYS A 400 38.67 -18.69 6.26
CA LYS A 400 39.11 -17.65 5.30
C LYS A 400 38.76 -16.25 5.79
N LEU A 401 37.57 -16.08 6.39
CA LEU A 401 37.16 -14.81 6.99
C LEU A 401 38.10 -14.39 8.13
N ALA A 402 38.58 -15.33 8.95
CA ALA A 402 39.55 -15.03 10.00
C ALA A 402 40.92 -14.61 9.44
N GLN A 403 41.30 -15.08 8.24
CA GLN A 403 42.55 -14.70 7.56
C GLN A 403 42.45 -13.34 6.87
N GLU A 404 41.35 -13.09 6.15
CA GLU A 404 41.13 -11.85 5.39
C GLU A 404 40.59 -10.70 6.24
N GLY A 405 39.97 -11.00 7.39
CA GLY A 405 39.32 -10.02 8.26
C GLY A 405 37.88 -9.70 7.83
N VAL A 406 37.14 -9.05 8.74
CA VAL A 406 35.75 -8.63 8.49
C VAL A 406 35.69 -7.37 7.62
N PRO A 407 34.71 -7.26 6.71
CA PRO A 407 34.54 -6.06 5.89
C PRO A 407 34.06 -4.88 6.75
N TYR A 408 34.53 -3.70 6.38
CA TYR A 408 34.12 -2.43 6.97
C TYR A 408 33.03 -1.75 6.14
N LEU A 409 32.17 -1.02 6.84
CA LEU A 409 31.11 -0.19 6.26
C LEU A 409 31.43 1.28 6.53
N THR A 410 30.95 2.17 5.66
CA THR A 410 31.06 3.61 5.91
C THR A 410 30.25 4.00 7.15
N GLY A 411 30.72 5.01 7.89
CA GLY A 411 30.04 5.48 9.10
C GLY A 411 28.60 5.93 8.84
N SER A 412 28.35 6.54 7.68
CA SER A 412 27.01 6.94 7.22
C SER A 412 26.09 5.75 6.96
N TYR A 413 26.60 4.67 6.36
CA TYR A 413 25.82 3.45 6.15
C TYR A 413 25.54 2.71 7.46
N ILE A 414 26.50 2.64 8.39
CA ILE A 414 26.27 2.11 9.73
C ILE A 414 25.19 2.92 10.46
N ALA A 415 25.27 4.25 10.40
CA ALA A 415 24.26 5.13 10.98
C ALA A 415 22.87 4.87 10.41
N TYR A 416 22.76 4.71 9.08
CA TYR A 416 21.52 4.33 8.41
C TYR A 416 20.97 2.97 8.90
N LEU A 417 21.82 1.95 9.06
CA LEU A 417 21.38 0.65 9.57
C LEU A 417 20.88 0.73 11.02
N ILE A 418 21.58 1.48 11.88
CA ILE A 418 21.19 1.67 13.29
C ILE A 418 19.87 2.44 13.39
N THR A 419 19.73 3.56 12.69
CA THR A 419 18.50 4.37 12.73
C THR A 419 17.32 3.63 12.10
N SER A 420 17.55 2.80 11.07
CA SER A 420 16.52 1.91 10.53
C SER A 420 16.05 0.89 11.58
N ASN A 421 16.96 0.26 12.31
CA ASN A 421 16.60 -0.66 13.40
C ASN A 421 15.89 0.04 14.56
N ALA A 422 16.29 1.27 14.90
CA ALA A 422 15.58 2.08 15.89
C ALA A 422 14.17 2.46 15.41
N GLY A 423 14.02 2.77 14.12
CA GLY A 423 12.75 3.05 13.46
C GLY A 423 11.77 1.88 13.55
N LEU A 424 12.24 0.64 13.43
CA LEU A 424 11.43 -0.56 13.65
C LEU A 424 10.76 -0.55 15.03
N ALA A 425 11.57 -0.45 16.08
CA ALA A 425 11.08 -0.45 17.46
C ALA A 425 10.16 0.75 17.72
N ALA A 426 10.52 1.93 17.20
CA ALA A 426 9.70 3.13 17.31
C ALA A 426 8.33 2.98 16.65
N THR A 427 8.24 2.40 15.44
CA THR A 427 6.97 2.11 14.76
C THR A 427 6.11 1.17 15.60
N PHE A 428 6.67 0.04 16.07
CA PHE A 428 5.90 -0.89 16.89
C PHE A 428 5.37 -0.21 18.16
N VAL A 429 6.23 0.50 18.90
CA VAL A 429 5.83 1.20 20.14
C VAL A 429 4.78 2.27 19.84
N TYR A 430 4.99 3.09 18.81
CA TYR A 430 4.04 4.14 18.43
C TYR A 430 2.68 3.55 18.07
N MET A 431 2.66 2.53 17.21
CA MET A 431 1.42 1.90 16.76
C MET A 431 0.69 1.17 17.90
N LEU A 432 1.43 0.50 18.80
CA LEU A 432 0.84 -0.18 19.96
C LEU A 432 0.34 0.77 21.04
N LEU A 433 0.95 1.95 21.21
CA LEU A 433 0.52 2.91 22.24
C LEU A 433 -0.56 3.86 21.72
N ARG A 434 -0.45 4.31 20.46
CA ARG A 434 -1.31 5.36 19.90
C ARG A 434 -2.48 4.80 19.09
N ASN A 435 -2.30 3.67 18.42
CA ASN A 435 -3.27 3.09 17.48
C ASN A 435 -3.73 1.68 17.90
N TRP A 436 -3.63 1.35 19.20
CA TRP A 436 -4.05 0.05 19.72
C TRP A 436 -5.50 -0.28 19.39
N ASP A 437 -6.42 0.68 19.49
CA ASP A 437 -7.84 0.44 19.25
C ASP A 437 -8.14 0.03 17.81
N ASP A 438 -7.31 0.47 16.87
CA ASP A 438 -7.42 0.12 15.46
C ASP A 438 -6.74 -1.23 15.18
N LEU A 439 -5.63 -1.51 15.86
CA LEU A 439 -4.87 -2.76 15.70
C LEU A 439 -5.45 -3.95 16.46
N LYS A 440 -6.18 -3.74 17.57
CA LYS A 440 -6.79 -4.84 18.34
C LYS A 440 -7.78 -5.64 17.50
N ALA A 441 -8.44 -4.99 16.55
CA ALA A 441 -9.33 -5.64 15.58
C ALA A 441 -8.60 -6.74 14.80
N ALA A 442 -7.34 -6.49 14.44
CA ALA A 442 -6.51 -7.46 13.75
C ALA A 442 -6.07 -8.63 14.63
N TRP A 443 -6.02 -8.47 15.96
CA TRP A 443 -5.56 -9.50 16.91
C TRP A 443 -6.72 -10.31 17.47
N THR A 444 -7.96 -10.01 17.06
CA THR A 444 -9.15 -10.76 17.49
C THR A 444 -9.04 -12.24 17.16
N TRP A 445 -8.46 -12.63 16.02
CA TRP A 445 -8.23 -14.05 15.69
C TRP A 445 -7.20 -14.72 16.61
N ALA A 446 -6.18 -13.98 17.04
CA ALA A 446 -5.10 -14.44 17.92
C ALA A 446 -5.49 -14.43 19.41
N HIS A 447 -6.69 -13.95 19.75
CA HIS A 447 -7.18 -13.98 21.12
C HIS A 447 -7.37 -15.44 21.59
N PRO A 448 -6.94 -15.83 22.82
CA PRO A 448 -7.00 -17.21 23.30
C PRO A 448 -8.38 -17.88 23.20
N ARG A 449 -9.46 -17.09 23.35
CA ARG A 449 -10.85 -17.55 23.16
C ARG A 449 -11.23 -17.90 21.71
N ASN A 450 -10.54 -17.34 20.72
CA ASN A 450 -10.80 -17.61 19.30
C ASN A 450 -9.84 -18.68 18.75
N LEU A 451 -8.60 -18.77 19.28
CA LEU A 451 -7.73 -19.93 19.05
C LEU A 451 -8.28 -21.24 19.62
N SER A 452 -8.92 -21.20 20.79
CA SER A 452 -9.64 -22.38 21.32
C SER A 452 -10.83 -22.77 20.44
N LYS A 453 -11.53 -21.80 19.82
CA LYS A 453 -12.56 -22.08 18.81
C LYS A 453 -11.97 -22.73 17.56
N LEU A 454 -10.75 -22.39 17.13
CA LEU A 454 -10.10 -23.08 16.01
C LEU A 454 -9.89 -24.58 16.29
N LEU A 455 -9.82 -25.01 17.55
CA LEU A 455 -9.74 -26.43 17.93
C LEU A 455 -11.13 -27.10 18.03
N ASP A 456 -12.22 -26.33 18.06
CA ASP A 456 -13.58 -26.86 18.07
C ASP A 456 -14.00 -27.35 16.66
N PRO A 457 -14.51 -28.59 16.52
CA PRO A 457 -15.01 -29.12 15.24
C PRO A 457 -16.13 -28.26 14.60
N LYS A 458 -16.84 -27.46 15.41
CA LYS A 458 -17.89 -26.54 14.96
C LYS A 458 -17.36 -25.34 14.16
N THR A 459 -16.09 -24.98 14.31
CA THR A 459 -15.46 -23.88 13.58
C THR A 459 -15.06 -24.29 12.16
N TYR A 460 -14.68 -25.55 11.97
CA TYR A 460 -14.44 -26.13 10.65
C TYR A 460 -15.75 -26.42 9.88
N MET A 461 -16.87 -26.54 10.59
CA MET A 461 -18.22 -26.53 10.01
C MET A 461 -18.68 -25.10 9.66
N PHE A 462 -17.88 -24.37 8.87
CA PHE A 462 -18.20 -22.99 8.49
C PHE A 462 -19.57 -22.87 7.79
N TRP A 463 -20.04 -23.95 7.17
CA TRP A 463 -21.37 -24.10 6.55
C TRP A 463 -22.56 -24.17 7.54
N ARG A 464 -22.33 -24.22 8.86
CA ARG A 464 -23.40 -24.43 9.87
C ARG A 464 -23.69 -23.22 10.76
N ASN A 465 -22.75 -22.28 10.88
CA ASN A 465 -22.82 -21.10 11.75
C ASN A 465 -22.56 -19.79 10.99
N GLU A 466 -22.87 -19.74 9.69
CA GLU A 466 -22.85 -18.47 8.97
C GLU A 466 -24.04 -17.63 9.42
N GLU A 467 -23.76 -16.53 10.14
CA GLU A 467 -24.70 -15.40 10.22
C GLU A 467 -25.22 -15.10 8.82
N SER A 468 -26.51 -14.76 8.72
CA SER A 468 -27.11 -14.49 7.42
C SER A 468 -26.32 -13.34 6.75
N PRO A 469 -26.09 -13.39 5.42
CA PRO A 469 -25.39 -12.32 4.72
C PRO A 469 -25.99 -10.93 4.97
N GLU A 470 -27.30 -10.87 5.25
CA GLU A 470 -28.06 -9.65 5.52
C GLU A 470 -27.76 -9.07 6.91
N GLU A 471 -27.70 -9.91 7.95
CA GLU A 471 -27.30 -9.49 9.30
C GLU A 471 -25.86 -8.96 9.34
N ARG A 472 -24.96 -9.62 8.60
CA ARG A 472 -23.57 -9.18 8.48
C ARG A 472 -23.46 -7.80 7.82
N MET A 473 -24.27 -7.55 6.78
CA MET A 473 -24.31 -6.25 6.11
C MET A 473 -24.85 -5.17 7.05
N LYS A 474 -25.95 -5.43 7.77
CA LYS A 474 -26.55 -4.47 8.70
C LYS A 474 -25.54 -4.00 9.76
N ARG A 475 -24.84 -4.93 10.39
CA ARG A 475 -23.78 -4.60 11.37
C ARG A 475 -22.64 -3.75 10.78
N LYS A 476 -22.24 -4.00 9.53
CA LYS A 476 -21.21 -3.18 8.86
C LYS A 476 -21.72 -1.77 8.53
N ILE A 477 -22.99 -1.63 8.16
CA ILE A 477 -23.58 -0.31 7.87
C ILE A 477 -23.65 0.52 9.17
N ASP A 478 -24.03 -0.13 10.28
CA ASP A 478 -24.19 0.48 11.60
C ASP A 478 -22.85 0.85 12.26
N ASP A 479 -21.72 0.32 11.79
CA ASP A 479 -20.40 0.60 12.37
C ASP A 479 -19.91 2.02 12.02
N PRO A 480 -19.71 2.92 13.00
CA PRO A 480 -19.26 4.30 12.74
C PRO A 480 -17.80 4.39 12.31
N THR A 481 -16.99 3.33 12.48
CA THR A 481 -15.56 3.33 12.15
C THR A 481 -15.27 3.06 10.67
N LEU A 482 -16.28 2.61 9.93
CA LEU A 482 -16.17 2.26 8.52
C LEU A 482 -16.34 3.49 7.62
N ASP A 483 -15.61 3.47 6.50
CA ASP A 483 -15.62 4.50 5.48
C ASP A 483 -17.00 4.68 4.82
N ALA A 484 -17.42 5.93 4.61
CA ALA A 484 -18.72 6.26 4.04
C ALA A 484 -18.91 5.69 2.63
N HIS A 485 -17.88 5.74 1.78
CA HIS A 485 -17.96 5.22 0.42
C HIS A 485 -18.06 3.68 0.41
N TYR A 486 -17.39 3.03 1.35
CA TYR A 486 -17.55 1.59 1.55
C TYR A 486 -18.97 1.21 2.04
N LYS A 487 -19.61 2.03 2.89
CA LYS A 487 -21.02 1.81 3.27
C LYS A 487 -21.97 1.94 2.08
N VAL A 488 -21.78 2.94 1.22
CA VAL A 488 -22.55 3.08 -0.03
C VAL A 488 -22.41 1.83 -0.90
N MET A 489 -21.19 1.30 -0.98
CA MET A 489 -20.91 0.07 -1.72
C MET A 489 -21.69 -1.14 -1.14
N LEU A 490 -21.79 -1.26 0.18
CA LEU A 490 -22.58 -2.31 0.84
C LEU A 490 -24.09 -2.14 0.60
N LEU A 491 -24.60 -0.90 0.67
CA LEU A 491 -26.01 -0.59 0.40
C LEU A 491 -26.41 -0.95 -1.03
N ASN A 492 -25.50 -0.74 -1.99
CA ASN A 492 -25.68 -1.12 -3.40
C ASN A 492 -25.44 -2.62 -3.67
N ARG A 493 -25.33 -3.45 -2.62
CA ARG A 493 -25.23 -4.91 -2.67
C ARG A 493 -24.03 -5.44 -3.48
N TYR A 494 -22.94 -4.68 -3.54
CA TYR A 494 -21.71 -5.25 -4.10
C TYR A 494 -21.18 -6.35 -3.18
N ARG A 495 -21.01 -7.54 -3.74
CA ARG A 495 -20.47 -8.69 -3.00
C ARG A 495 -18.97 -8.57 -2.89
N GLU A 496 -18.44 -8.59 -1.69
CA GLU A 496 -17.00 -8.68 -1.48
C GLU A 496 -16.46 -10.05 -1.91
N GLY A 497 -15.21 -10.08 -2.40
CA GLY A 497 -14.48 -11.32 -2.59
C GLY A 497 -14.36 -12.07 -1.25
N PRO A 498 -14.64 -13.38 -1.18
CA PRO A 498 -14.64 -14.10 0.08
C PRO A 498 -13.23 -14.26 0.64
N LEU A 499 -13.08 -14.26 1.98
CA LEU A 499 -11.77 -14.35 2.65
C LEU A 499 -11.02 -15.64 2.31
N TRP A 500 -11.74 -16.76 2.09
CA TRP A 500 -11.13 -18.04 1.74
C TRP A 500 -10.38 -18.00 0.39
N TRP A 501 -10.78 -17.12 -0.53
CA TRP A 501 -10.09 -16.99 -1.82
C TRP A 501 -8.68 -16.41 -1.63
N TRP A 502 -8.56 -15.37 -0.79
CA TRP A 502 -7.26 -14.81 -0.40
C TRP A 502 -6.40 -15.80 0.36
N ALA A 503 -7.00 -16.55 1.29
CA ALA A 503 -6.32 -17.63 1.99
C ALA A 503 -5.82 -18.72 1.03
N ALA A 504 -6.62 -19.11 0.04
CA ALA A 504 -6.24 -20.09 -0.97
C ALA A 504 -5.08 -19.59 -1.84
N VAL A 505 -5.14 -18.34 -2.32
CA VAL A 505 -4.04 -17.72 -3.07
C VAL A 505 -2.76 -17.70 -2.23
N MET A 506 -2.85 -17.32 -0.96
CA MET A 506 -1.71 -17.32 -0.04
C MET A 506 -1.10 -18.72 0.14
N VAL A 507 -1.93 -19.74 0.40
CA VAL A 507 -1.48 -21.13 0.62
C VAL A 507 -0.87 -21.72 -0.66
N ILE A 508 -1.53 -21.56 -1.81
CA ILE A 508 -1.01 -22.05 -3.10
C ILE A 508 0.33 -21.38 -3.41
N SER A 509 0.41 -20.07 -3.24
CA SER A 509 1.65 -19.31 -3.50
C SER A 509 2.78 -19.72 -2.56
N TRP A 510 2.46 -20.01 -1.30
CA TRP A 510 3.42 -20.53 -0.32
C TRP A 510 3.93 -21.93 -0.71
N VAL A 511 3.05 -22.84 -1.14
CA VAL A 511 3.43 -24.18 -1.61
C VAL A 511 4.30 -24.11 -2.86
N VAL A 512 3.97 -23.23 -3.82
CA VAL A 512 4.81 -23.03 -5.01
C VAL A 512 6.18 -22.46 -4.60
N GLY A 513 6.20 -21.47 -3.70
CA GLY A 513 7.43 -20.84 -3.22
C GLY A 513 8.38 -21.83 -2.55
N ILE A 514 7.88 -22.70 -1.67
CA ILE A 514 8.71 -23.70 -0.99
C ILE A 514 9.27 -24.74 -1.97
N ILE A 515 8.49 -25.19 -2.96
CA ILE A 515 8.96 -26.12 -4.00
C ILE A 515 10.08 -25.47 -4.82
N CYS A 516 9.91 -24.21 -5.23
CA CYS A 516 10.93 -23.46 -5.96
C CYS A 516 12.20 -23.27 -5.14
N LEU A 517 12.10 -22.91 -3.86
CA LEU A 517 13.26 -22.74 -2.97
C LEU A 517 14.12 -24.01 -2.89
N TYR A 518 13.49 -25.18 -2.73
CA TYR A 518 14.20 -26.46 -2.73
C TYR A 518 14.76 -26.82 -4.11
N SER A 519 14.05 -26.52 -5.19
CA SER A 519 14.53 -26.74 -6.56
C SER A 519 15.77 -25.90 -6.88
N ILE A 520 15.89 -24.70 -6.32
CA ILE A 520 17.00 -23.76 -6.57
C ILE A 520 18.18 -24.01 -5.62
N LYS A 521 18.02 -24.88 -4.61
CA LYS A 521 19.01 -25.11 -3.54
C LYS A 521 19.40 -23.79 -2.84
N SER A 522 18.39 -22.99 -2.48
CA SER A 522 18.54 -21.65 -1.89
C SER A 522 19.21 -21.61 -0.50
N THR A 523 19.58 -22.77 0.07
CA THR A 523 20.10 -22.98 1.44
C THR A 523 19.18 -22.54 2.59
N LEU A 524 18.03 -21.93 2.27
CA LEU A 524 16.99 -21.54 3.23
C LEU A 524 16.19 -22.76 3.69
N PRO A 525 16.14 -23.07 5.00
CA PRO A 525 15.34 -24.17 5.50
C PRO A 525 13.84 -23.84 5.47
N GLY A 526 12.99 -24.85 5.32
CA GLY A 526 11.53 -24.67 5.24
C GLY A 526 10.90 -23.94 6.44
N TRP A 527 11.45 -24.12 7.66
CA TRP A 527 10.99 -23.37 8.83
C TRP A 527 11.32 -21.87 8.72
N GLY A 528 12.42 -21.52 8.07
CA GLY A 528 12.83 -20.14 7.81
C GLY A 528 11.88 -19.45 6.84
N TYR A 529 11.38 -20.20 5.85
CA TYR A 529 10.35 -19.73 4.94
C TYR A 529 8.98 -19.54 5.61
N LEU A 530 8.60 -20.44 6.53
CA LEU A 530 7.40 -20.24 7.35
C LEU A 530 7.51 -19.00 8.25
N LEU A 531 8.68 -18.80 8.87
CA LEU A 531 8.96 -17.61 9.67
C LEU A 531 8.89 -16.32 8.83
N ALA A 532 9.39 -16.35 7.58
CA ALA A 532 9.25 -15.23 6.66
C ALA A 532 7.79 -14.84 6.42
N LEU A 533 6.90 -15.81 6.20
CA LEU A 533 5.46 -15.55 6.05
C LEU A 533 4.84 -14.91 7.32
N ILE A 534 5.19 -15.42 8.51
CA ILE A 534 4.70 -14.86 9.78
C ILE A 534 5.17 -13.41 9.94
N LEU A 535 6.45 -13.14 9.67
CA LEU A 535 7.00 -11.79 9.74
C LEU A 535 6.37 -10.86 8.72
N THR A 536 6.11 -11.32 7.50
CA THR A 536 5.37 -10.55 6.50
C THR A 536 4.00 -10.13 7.01
N PHE A 537 3.26 -11.04 7.65
CA PHE A 537 1.94 -10.72 8.20
C PHE A 537 2.03 -9.65 9.29
N VAL A 538 2.99 -9.80 10.20
CA VAL A 538 3.24 -8.82 11.28
C VAL A 538 3.69 -7.48 10.70
N PHE A 539 4.71 -7.45 9.85
CA PHE A 539 5.22 -6.20 9.27
C PHE A 539 4.17 -5.50 8.41
N THR A 540 3.41 -6.24 7.60
CA THR A 540 2.33 -5.65 6.80
C THR A 540 1.25 -5.04 7.69
N LEU A 541 0.92 -5.65 8.83
CA LEU A 541 0.00 -5.02 9.77
C LEU A 541 0.53 -3.67 10.26
N PHE A 542 1.73 -3.64 10.87
CA PHE A 542 2.20 -2.43 11.55
C PHE A 542 2.64 -1.36 10.55
N PHE A 543 3.50 -1.70 9.61
CA PHE A 543 4.02 -0.76 8.62
C PHE A 543 3.00 -0.42 7.53
N GLY A 544 2.14 -1.37 7.15
CA GLY A 544 1.03 -1.11 6.23
C GLY A 544 -0.01 -0.18 6.86
N ALA A 545 -0.37 -0.38 8.14
CA ALA A 545 -1.26 0.54 8.85
C ALA A 545 -0.63 1.92 9.03
N GLN A 546 0.66 2.00 9.39
CA GLN A 546 1.38 3.27 9.47
C GLN A 546 1.36 4.02 8.13
N SER A 547 1.64 3.31 7.03
CA SER A 547 1.60 3.89 5.69
C SER A 547 0.19 4.32 5.26
N GLY A 548 -0.84 3.54 5.62
CA GLY A 548 -2.23 3.89 5.37
C GLY A 548 -2.71 5.14 6.11
N ILE A 549 -2.28 5.34 7.36
CA ILE A 549 -2.68 6.50 8.17
C ILE A 549 -1.88 7.75 7.79
N THR A 550 -0.55 7.63 7.77
CA THR A 550 0.36 8.79 7.67
C THR A 550 0.81 9.09 6.25
N GLY A 551 0.64 8.14 5.33
CA GLY A 551 1.25 8.14 4.00
C GLY A 551 2.72 7.72 4.00
N PHE A 552 3.40 7.65 5.15
CA PHE A 552 4.84 7.40 5.20
C PHE A 552 5.17 5.93 4.93
N GLY A 553 6.01 5.69 3.92
CA GLY A 553 6.58 4.37 3.65
C GLY A 553 7.92 4.20 4.35
N PHE A 554 8.03 3.20 5.23
CA PHE A 554 9.27 2.87 5.93
C PHE A 554 9.99 1.69 5.24
N ASN A 555 11.31 1.80 5.04
CA ASN A 555 12.09 0.72 4.43
C ASN A 555 12.49 -0.34 5.46
N ILE A 556 11.82 -1.50 5.44
CA ILE A 556 12.08 -2.63 6.32
C ILE A 556 13.16 -3.61 5.80
N GLN A 557 13.73 -3.37 4.61
CA GLN A 557 14.70 -4.28 3.99
C GLN A 557 15.93 -4.53 4.86
N PRO A 558 16.60 -3.52 5.45
CA PRO A 558 17.79 -3.76 6.27
C PRO A 558 17.49 -4.62 7.52
N ILE A 559 16.29 -4.45 8.09
CA ILE A 559 15.83 -5.22 9.24
C ILE A 559 15.63 -6.69 8.87
N CYS A 560 15.01 -6.94 7.71
CA CYS A 560 14.80 -8.29 7.19
C CYS A 560 16.14 -9.00 6.95
N GLN A 561 17.11 -8.29 6.34
CA GLN A 561 18.46 -8.78 6.09
C GLN A 561 19.22 -9.06 7.39
N MET A 562 19.09 -8.19 8.39
CA MET A 562 19.71 -8.38 9.69
C MET A 562 19.15 -9.62 10.40
N LEU A 563 17.82 -9.75 10.48
CA LEU A 563 17.17 -10.92 11.08
C LEU A 563 17.61 -12.21 10.38
N ALA A 564 17.64 -12.21 9.05
CA ALA A 564 18.10 -13.37 8.29
C ALA A 564 19.57 -13.70 8.54
N GLY A 565 20.44 -12.69 8.66
CA GLY A 565 21.86 -12.87 8.98
C GLY A 565 22.09 -13.55 10.32
N TYR A 566 21.29 -13.22 11.33
CA TYR A 566 21.34 -13.88 12.65
C TYR A 566 20.74 -15.29 12.63
N LEU A 567 19.66 -15.52 11.87
CA LEU A 567 18.97 -16.81 11.80
C LEU A 567 19.72 -17.85 10.95
N PHE A 568 20.45 -17.41 9.92
CA PHE A 568 21.17 -18.27 8.97
C PHE A 568 22.64 -17.84 8.87
N PRO A 569 23.44 -18.03 9.94
CA PRO A 569 24.83 -17.60 9.96
C PRO A 569 25.62 -18.28 8.83
N GLY A 570 26.43 -17.49 8.12
CA GLY A 570 27.29 -17.96 7.04
C GLY A 570 26.59 -18.31 5.72
N ARG A 571 25.27 -18.11 5.60
CA ARG A 571 24.48 -18.46 4.40
C ARG A 571 23.90 -17.23 3.71
N PRO A 572 24.65 -16.55 2.83
CA PRO A 572 24.18 -15.33 2.19
C PRO A 572 22.99 -15.57 1.25
N LEU A 573 22.94 -16.69 0.53
CA LEU A 573 21.79 -17.04 -0.33
C LEU A 573 20.49 -17.20 0.48
N ALA A 574 20.56 -17.82 1.67
CA ALA A 574 19.41 -17.91 2.57
C ALA A 574 18.92 -16.52 3.00
N ASN A 575 19.84 -15.60 3.27
CA ASN A 575 19.53 -14.20 3.60
C ASN A 575 18.78 -13.50 2.44
N PHE A 576 19.30 -13.62 1.22
CA PHE A 576 18.67 -13.05 0.02
C PHE A 576 17.22 -13.53 -0.15
N TYR A 577 16.99 -14.84 -0.10
CA TYR A 577 15.66 -15.40 -0.29
C TYR A 577 14.72 -15.13 0.89
N PHE A 578 15.22 -15.13 2.13
CA PHE A 578 14.41 -14.71 3.28
C PHE A 578 13.94 -13.26 3.11
N THR A 579 14.85 -12.35 2.77
CA THR A 579 14.54 -10.94 2.51
C THR A 579 13.55 -10.77 1.37
N CYS A 580 13.69 -11.58 0.30
CA CYS A 580 12.72 -11.59 -0.79
C CYS A 580 11.31 -11.92 -0.28
N PHE A 581 11.14 -12.97 0.52
CA PHE A 581 9.82 -13.38 0.99
C PHE A 581 9.29 -12.61 2.21
N THR A 582 10.11 -11.77 2.85
CA THR A 582 9.67 -10.83 3.88
C THR A 582 9.42 -9.43 3.31
N TYR A 583 10.48 -8.75 2.85
CA TYR A 583 10.42 -7.35 2.43
C TYR A 583 9.62 -7.15 1.14
N ASN A 584 9.89 -7.93 0.09
CA ASN A 584 9.17 -7.78 -1.18
C ASN A 584 7.69 -8.09 -0.97
N THR A 585 7.40 -9.21 -0.32
CA THR A 585 6.03 -9.63 -0.04
C THR A 585 5.27 -8.59 0.80
N SER A 586 5.90 -7.97 1.82
CA SER A 586 5.27 -6.90 2.63
C SER A 586 5.06 -5.61 1.82
N SER A 587 6.02 -5.26 0.96
CA SER A 587 5.90 -4.10 0.05
C SER A 587 4.74 -4.29 -0.93
N GLN A 588 4.61 -5.50 -1.50
CA GLN A 588 3.51 -5.85 -2.39
C GLN A 588 2.16 -5.90 -1.68
N ALA A 589 2.13 -6.37 -0.44
CA ALA A 589 0.92 -6.35 0.36
C ALA A 589 0.45 -4.92 0.64
N THR A 590 1.37 -4.01 0.96
CA THR A 590 1.08 -2.58 1.16
C THR A 590 0.57 -1.93 -0.13
N LEU A 591 1.19 -2.26 -1.28
CA LEU A 591 0.76 -1.77 -2.60
C LEU A 591 -0.66 -2.23 -2.92
N LEU A 592 -0.99 -3.50 -2.71
CA LEU A 592 -2.34 -4.00 -2.94
C LEU A 592 -3.34 -3.37 -1.95
N GLY A 593 -2.97 -3.18 -0.68
CA GLY A 593 -3.81 -2.48 0.29
C GLY A 593 -4.21 -1.07 -0.16
N LYS A 594 -3.24 -0.31 -0.69
CA LYS A 594 -3.48 1.00 -1.34
C LYS A 594 -4.44 0.86 -2.52
N ASP A 595 -4.27 -0.16 -3.35
CA ASP A 595 -5.05 -0.35 -4.57
C ASP A 595 -6.49 -0.80 -4.28
N LEU A 596 -6.70 -1.63 -3.25
CA LEU A 596 -8.03 -2.04 -2.76
C LEU A 596 -8.80 -0.87 -2.12
N ARG A 597 -8.12 0.18 -1.65
CA ARG A 597 -8.77 1.39 -1.13
C ARG A 597 -9.39 2.25 -2.25
N LYS A 598 -8.83 2.24 -3.46
CA LYS A 598 -9.30 3.08 -4.58
C LYS A 598 -10.73 2.75 -5.04
N PRO A 599 -11.14 1.47 -5.24
CA PRO A 599 -12.52 1.12 -5.57
C PRO A 599 -13.53 1.68 -4.58
N ASN A 600 -13.25 1.56 -3.28
CA ASN A 600 -14.13 2.05 -2.23
C ASN A 600 -14.39 3.54 -2.43
N LYS A 601 -13.32 4.32 -2.59
CA LYS A 601 -13.36 5.77 -2.85
C LYS A 601 -14.04 6.21 -4.14
N VAL A 602 -14.19 5.32 -5.12
CA VAL A 602 -14.86 5.60 -6.40
C VAL A 602 -16.23 4.91 -6.47
N CYS A 603 -16.65 4.25 -5.38
CA CYS A 603 -17.81 3.38 -5.29
C CYS A 603 -17.89 2.36 -6.45
N SER A 604 -16.74 1.83 -6.86
CA SER A 604 -16.66 0.77 -7.87
C SER A 604 -16.69 -0.60 -7.20
N PRO A 605 -17.33 -1.63 -7.80
CA PRO A 605 -17.19 -2.99 -7.30
C PRO A 605 -15.70 -3.37 -7.21
N PRO A 606 -15.26 -4.04 -6.12
CA PRO A 606 -13.90 -4.52 -6.01
C PRO A 606 -13.69 -5.57 -7.08
N LEU A 607 -12.51 -5.56 -7.71
CA LEU A 607 -12.20 -6.53 -8.78
C LEU A 607 -12.25 -7.98 -8.28
N ASP A 608 -12.13 -8.21 -6.98
CA ASP A 608 -12.26 -9.53 -6.34
C ASP A 608 -13.72 -10.01 -6.25
N ALA A 609 -14.69 -9.13 -6.50
CA ALA A 609 -16.10 -9.45 -6.66
C ALA A 609 -16.38 -10.09 -8.02
N ILE A 610 -15.58 -11.08 -8.43
CA ILE A 610 -15.87 -11.86 -9.64
C ILE A 610 -17.00 -12.83 -9.32
N LYS A 611 -18.23 -12.33 -9.31
CA LYS A 611 -19.41 -13.19 -9.40
C LYS A 611 -20.67 -12.54 -9.95
N HIS A 612 -20.58 -11.60 -10.89
CA HIS A 612 -21.70 -11.31 -11.82
C HIS A 612 -21.22 -10.79 -13.18
N SER A 613 -20.75 -11.72 -14.02
CA SER A 613 -20.91 -11.61 -15.47
C SER A 613 -21.95 -12.67 -15.89
N PRO A 614 -23.00 -12.32 -16.64
CA PRO A 614 -24.01 -13.30 -17.04
C PRO A 614 -23.38 -14.28 -18.04
N LYS A 615 -23.30 -15.55 -17.62
CA LYS A 615 -23.14 -16.74 -18.47
C LYS A 615 -21.98 -16.71 -19.49
N GLY A 616 -20.90 -17.40 -19.12
CA GLY A 616 -20.02 -18.08 -20.07
C GLY A 616 -18.66 -17.43 -20.28
N LEU A 617 -17.62 -17.96 -19.63
CA LEU A 617 -16.65 -18.85 -20.26
C LEU A 617 -15.62 -19.29 -19.21
N TRP A 618 -15.52 -20.60 -19.01
CA TRP A 618 -14.49 -21.37 -18.30
C TRP A 618 -14.48 -21.37 -16.75
N PHE A 619 -14.57 -22.61 -16.24
CA PHE A 619 -14.46 -23.07 -14.84
C PHE A 619 -15.64 -22.84 -13.89
N SER A 620 -16.66 -23.70 -14.01
CA SER A 620 -17.14 -24.45 -12.83
C SER A 620 -17.77 -25.77 -13.28
N SER A 621 -17.09 -26.87 -12.95
CA SER A 621 -17.72 -28.18 -12.84
C SER A 621 -18.79 -28.12 -11.76
N GLU A 622 -20.00 -28.56 -12.07
CA GLU A 622 -20.78 -29.50 -11.26
C GLU A 622 -22.20 -29.60 -11.84
N TYR A 623 -22.37 -30.62 -12.67
CA TYR A 623 -23.65 -31.28 -12.83
C TYR A 623 -23.91 -32.06 -11.54
N ALA A 624 -24.85 -31.60 -10.71
CA ALA A 624 -25.51 -32.45 -9.73
C ALA A 624 -26.98 -32.60 -10.15
N ILE A 625 -27.18 -33.55 -11.08
CA ILE A 625 -28.50 -34.14 -11.36
C ILE A 625 -28.72 -35.20 -10.29
N MET A 626 -29.71 -35.04 -9.42
CA MET A 626 -30.48 -36.18 -8.91
C MET A 626 -31.96 -35.79 -8.70
N PRO A 627 -32.88 -36.73 -8.93
CA PRO A 627 -34.26 -36.44 -9.28
C PRO A 627 -35.18 -36.38 -8.05
N LYS A 628 -36.11 -35.44 -8.03
CA LYS A 628 -37.26 -35.48 -7.13
C LYS A 628 -38.20 -36.61 -7.58
N GLY A 629 -38.36 -37.60 -6.72
CA GLY A 629 -39.27 -38.72 -6.89
C GLY A 629 -40.73 -38.27 -7.00
N ALA A 630 -41.45 -39.05 -7.80
CA ALA A 630 -42.89 -39.00 -7.99
C ALA A 630 -43.67 -39.45 -6.74
N GLN A 631 -44.82 -38.81 -6.53
CA GLN A 631 -46.09 -39.27 -5.93
C GLN A 631 -46.89 -37.98 -5.64
N ALA A 632 -48.12 -37.74 -6.05
CA ALA A 632 -49.27 -38.58 -6.40
C ALA A 632 -50.04 -37.88 -7.57
N ILE A 633 -51.06 -38.39 -8.25
CA ILE A 633 -52.34 -39.01 -7.86
C ILE A 633 -52.93 -39.59 -9.17
N GLY A 634 -53.52 -40.78 -9.15
CA GLY A 634 -54.36 -41.31 -10.24
C GLY A 634 -54.08 -42.76 -10.58
#